data_AF-A0A1F8XS84-F1
#
_entry.id   AF-A0A1F8XS84-F1
#
_cell.length_a   1.000
_cell.length_b   1.000
_cell.length_c   1.000
_cell.angle_alpha   90.00
_cell.angle_beta   90.00
_cell.angle_gamma   90.00
#
_symmetry.space_group_name_H-M   'P 1'
#
loop_
_entity.id
_entity.type
_entity.pdbx_description
1 polymer ?
#
loop_
_entity_poly.entity_id
_entity_poly.type
_entity_poly.pdbx_seq_one_letter_code
_entity_poly.pdbx_strand_id
1 'polypeptide(L)'
;MAYPSKTFTVITDSAVDADSPIDVSLMTSLRDNDVHLREWLGGDYAAESNHSHDGVNSRSISGGQILLMDRDAMTISLSFVTIDTVMLYIPADLTALAYCARTKVEFTGRADMRLKTGATDGTTVQGTPDETVYAWHGPGTIDVSALSGWQTFEVQLSHTTGSYNAYIDKAVGRMT
;
A
#
# COMPACT_ATOMS: atom_id res chain seq x y z
N MET A 1 0.91 -29.33 -0.11
CA MET A 1 1.87 -29.68 -1.18
C MET A 1 1.89 -31.18 -1.34
N ALA A 2 1.95 -31.67 -2.58
CA ALA A 2 2.28 -33.08 -2.81
C ALA A 2 3.71 -33.34 -2.34
N TYR A 3 4.00 -34.58 -1.94
CA TYR A 3 5.38 -34.97 -1.61
C TYR A 3 6.24 -34.92 -2.88
N PRO A 4 7.48 -34.41 -2.82
CA PRO A 4 8.41 -34.44 -3.94
C PRO A 4 8.66 -35.87 -4.43
N SER A 5 8.76 -36.03 -5.74
CA SER A 5 9.04 -37.29 -6.44
C SER A 5 10.50 -37.75 -6.27
N LYS A 6 11.38 -36.82 -5.91
CA LYS A 6 12.80 -37.06 -5.63
C LYS A 6 13.13 -36.82 -4.16
N THR A 7 14.08 -37.60 -3.64
CA THR A 7 14.60 -37.39 -2.28
C THR A 7 15.75 -36.39 -2.35
N PHE A 8 15.74 -35.40 -1.45
CA PHE A 8 16.87 -34.50 -1.30
C PHE A 8 18.08 -35.27 -0.75
N THR A 9 19.18 -35.23 -1.48
CA THR A 9 20.43 -35.90 -1.13
C THR A 9 21.45 -34.85 -0.67
N VAL A 10 22.01 -35.03 0.53
CA VAL A 10 23.14 -34.21 0.98
C VAL A 10 24.38 -34.62 0.19
N ILE A 11 24.95 -33.69 -0.57
CA ILE A 11 26.22 -33.86 -1.26
C ILE A 11 27.33 -33.53 -0.27
N THR A 12 28.26 -34.45 -0.03
CA THR A 12 29.37 -34.23 0.90
C THR A 12 30.45 -33.33 0.30
N ASP A 13 31.16 -32.59 1.13
CA ASP A 13 32.25 -31.70 0.67
C ASP A 13 33.33 -32.46 -0.13
N SER A 14 33.58 -33.72 0.23
CA SER A 14 34.51 -34.60 -0.51
C SER A 14 34.11 -34.83 -1.97
N ALA A 15 32.84 -34.66 -2.33
CA ALA A 15 32.34 -34.84 -3.70
C ALA A 15 32.42 -33.54 -4.53
N VAL A 16 32.69 -32.40 -3.91
CA VAL A 16 32.76 -31.07 -4.56
C VAL A 16 34.11 -30.38 -4.36
N ASP A 17 35.09 -31.10 -3.82
CA ASP A 17 36.48 -30.65 -3.73
C ASP A 17 37.08 -30.43 -5.13
N ALA A 18 38.06 -29.53 -5.23
CA ALA A 18 38.68 -29.16 -6.51
C ALA A 18 39.37 -30.34 -7.20
N ASP A 19 39.84 -31.33 -6.44
CA ASP A 19 40.50 -32.52 -6.97
C ASP A 19 39.53 -33.69 -7.23
N SER A 20 38.25 -33.54 -6.88
CA SER A 20 37.25 -34.60 -7.06
C SER A 20 36.70 -34.64 -8.49
N PRO A 21 36.71 -35.82 -9.15
CA PRO A 21 36.17 -35.95 -10.49
C PRO A 21 34.65 -35.75 -10.49
N ILE A 22 34.14 -35.03 -11.50
CA ILE A 22 32.70 -34.97 -11.76
C ILE A 22 32.24 -36.36 -12.19
N ASP A 23 31.49 -37.04 -11.32
CA ASP A 23 30.98 -38.37 -11.58
C ASP A 23 29.46 -38.37 -11.81
N VAL A 24 28.96 -39.53 -12.25
CA VAL A 24 27.53 -39.73 -12.52
C VAL A 24 26.70 -39.60 -11.24
N SER A 25 27.27 -39.92 -10.08
CA SER A 25 26.57 -39.84 -8.79
C SER A 25 26.30 -38.39 -8.42
N LEU A 26 27.32 -37.54 -8.44
CA LEU A 26 27.22 -36.10 -8.19
C LEU A 26 26.21 -35.44 -9.13
N MET A 27 26.32 -35.71 -10.43
CA MET A 27 25.40 -35.14 -11.43
C MET A 27 23.95 -35.63 -11.24
N THR A 28 23.76 -36.87 -10.79
CA THR A 28 22.44 -37.41 -10.48
C THR A 28 21.86 -36.78 -9.22
N SER A 29 22.66 -36.62 -8.16
CA SER A 29 22.24 -35.96 -6.92
C SER A 29 21.89 -34.50 -7.13
N LEU A 30 22.66 -33.75 -7.93
CA LEU A 30 22.36 -32.36 -8.28
C LEU A 30 21.01 -32.26 -9.01
N ARG A 31 20.81 -33.06 -10.06
CA ARG A 31 19.56 -33.09 -10.82
C ARG A 31 18.35 -33.44 -9.93
N ASP A 32 18.49 -34.46 -9.09
CA ASP A 32 17.38 -34.93 -8.26
C ASP A 32 17.07 -33.92 -7.13
N ASN A 33 18.08 -33.19 -6.62
CA ASN A 33 17.88 -32.06 -5.70
C ASN A 33 17.16 -30.88 -6.36
N ASP A 34 17.49 -30.55 -7.62
CA ASP A 34 16.79 -29.49 -8.37
C ASP A 34 15.31 -29.84 -8.57
N VAL A 35 15.02 -31.09 -8.93
CA VAL A 35 13.64 -31.57 -9.07
C VAL A 35 12.92 -31.50 -7.72
N HIS A 36 13.56 -31.93 -6.64
CA HIS A 36 12.99 -31.84 -5.28
C HIS A 36 12.66 -30.39 -4.92
N LEU A 37 13.59 -29.45 -5.15
CA LEU A 37 13.41 -28.03 -4.85
C LEU A 37 12.23 -27.45 -5.65
N ARG A 38 12.16 -27.74 -6.95
CA ARG A 38 11.05 -27.29 -7.82
C ARG A 38 9.69 -27.77 -7.30
N GLU A 39 9.58 -29.03 -6.94
CA GLU A 39 8.33 -29.64 -6.46
C GLU A 39 7.97 -29.16 -5.06
N TRP A 40 8.96 -28.99 -4.18
CA TRP A 40 8.78 -28.43 -2.84
C TRP A 40 8.33 -26.96 -2.87
N LEU A 41 8.79 -26.17 -3.84
CA LEU A 41 8.31 -24.80 -4.06
C LEU A 41 6.91 -24.73 -4.69
N GLY A 42 6.29 -25.88 -5.00
CA GLY A 42 4.92 -25.95 -5.51
C GLY A 42 4.77 -26.60 -6.88
N GLY A 43 5.86 -27.03 -7.54
CA GLY A 43 5.85 -27.74 -8.84
C GLY A 43 5.47 -26.87 -10.04
N ASP A 44 4.45 -26.04 -9.84
CA ASP A 44 3.93 -25.01 -10.75
C ASP A 44 4.59 -23.64 -10.49
N TYR A 45 5.66 -23.60 -9.69
CA TYR A 45 6.40 -22.37 -9.42
C TYR A 45 7.02 -21.84 -10.71
N ALA A 46 6.34 -20.87 -11.32
CA ALA A 46 6.90 -20.01 -12.34
C ALA A 46 7.53 -18.81 -11.63
N ALA A 47 8.87 -18.71 -11.68
CA ALA A 47 9.56 -17.51 -11.24
C ALA A 47 9.08 -16.34 -12.10
N GLU A 48 8.26 -15.47 -11.52
CA GLU A 48 7.83 -14.25 -12.17
C GLU A 48 9.08 -13.38 -12.39
N SER A 49 9.46 -13.15 -13.65
CA SER A 49 10.69 -12.42 -14.01
C SER A 49 10.72 -10.98 -13.47
N ASN A 50 9.58 -10.47 -13.00
CA ASN A 50 9.44 -9.10 -12.53
C ASN A 50 8.90 -9.13 -11.10
N HIS A 51 9.74 -8.82 -10.12
CA HIS A 51 9.28 -8.40 -8.80
C HIS A 51 8.84 -6.92 -8.90
N SER A 52 7.79 -6.67 -9.66
CA SER A 52 7.22 -5.34 -9.86
C SER A 52 6.02 -5.11 -8.95
N HIS A 53 5.96 -3.92 -8.38
CA HIS A 53 4.78 -3.43 -7.67
C HIS A 53 3.79 -2.85 -8.70
N ASP A 54 3.22 -3.71 -9.55
CA ASP A 54 2.34 -3.34 -10.67
C ASP A 54 0.85 -3.68 -10.45
N GLY A 55 0.48 -4.10 -9.23
CA GLY A 55 -0.91 -4.36 -8.86
C GLY A 55 -1.39 -5.80 -9.09
N VAL A 56 -0.56 -6.73 -9.59
CA VAL A 56 -0.88 -8.17 -9.67
C VAL A 56 -0.26 -8.97 -8.53
N ASN A 57 1.01 -8.71 -8.20
CA ASN A 57 1.69 -9.24 -7.03
C ASN A 57 2.42 -8.11 -6.30
N SER A 58 2.04 -7.80 -5.07
CA SER A 58 2.69 -6.74 -4.28
C SER A 58 2.78 -7.16 -2.82
N ARG A 59 4.01 -7.35 -2.33
CA ARG A 59 4.26 -7.50 -0.90
C ARG A 59 4.11 -6.12 -0.24
N SER A 60 3.29 -6.02 0.81
CA SER A 60 3.05 -4.75 1.52
C SER A 60 4.35 -4.09 1.95
N ILE A 61 4.48 -2.80 1.62
CA ILE A 61 5.59 -1.97 2.08
C ILE A 61 5.20 -1.40 3.45
N SER A 62 5.78 -1.94 4.52
CA SER A 62 5.64 -1.33 5.85
C SER A 62 6.46 -0.03 5.87
N GLY A 63 5.79 1.11 6.07
CA GLY A 63 6.43 2.43 6.23
C GLY A 63 6.46 3.35 5.00
N GLY A 64 5.74 3.03 3.91
CA GLY A 64 5.62 3.92 2.75
C GLY A 64 4.69 5.11 2.99
N GLN A 65 5.09 6.31 2.54
CA GLN A 65 4.15 7.41 2.35
C GLN A 65 3.26 7.08 1.16
N ILE A 66 1.96 6.88 1.41
CA ILE A 66 1.00 6.62 0.34
C ILE A 66 0.68 7.95 -0.34
N LEU A 67 0.91 8.06 -1.65
CA LEU A 67 0.61 9.25 -2.43
C LEU A 67 -0.80 9.15 -3.02
N LEU A 68 -1.75 9.89 -2.45
CA LEU A 68 -3.11 10.09 -2.99
C LEU A 68 -3.08 11.37 -3.84
N MET A 69 -3.38 11.29 -5.13
CA MET A 69 -3.46 12.45 -6.02
C MET A 69 -4.91 12.62 -6.46
N ASP A 70 -5.50 13.75 -6.14
CA ASP A 70 -6.85 14.11 -6.58
C ASP A 70 -6.92 15.63 -6.74
N ARG A 71 -7.62 16.12 -7.78
CA ARG A 71 -7.79 17.55 -8.07
C ARG A 71 -9.25 17.88 -8.35
N ASP A 72 -10.03 17.92 -7.28
CA ASP A 72 -11.44 18.29 -7.35
C ASP A 72 -11.75 19.63 -6.69
N ALA A 73 -12.78 20.30 -7.23
CA ALA A 73 -13.30 21.58 -6.77
C ALA A 73 -14.75 21.40 -6.29
N MET A 74 -15.08 21.93 -5.10
CA MET A 74 -16.45 21.87 -4.55
C MET A 74 -17.05 23.26 -4.35
N THR A 75 -18.32 23.44 -4.72
CA THR A 75 -19.10 24.70 -4.57
C THR A 75 -20.46 24.41 -3.90
N ILE A 76 -20.50 24.01 -2.62
CA ILE A 76 -21.74 23.65 -1.89
C ILE A 76 -21.67 24.05 -0.41
N SER A 77 -22.79 24.52 0.16
CA SER A 77 -22.94 24.82 1.61
C SER A 77 -22.70 23.60 2.50
N LEU A 78 -21.89 23.78 3.57
CA LEU A 78 -21.64 22.91 4.74
C LEU A 78 -22.24 21.49 4.67
N SER A 79 -21.66 20.67 3.80
CA SER A 79 -21.81 19.23 3.80
C SER A 79 -20.52 18.64 3.27
N PHE A 80 -20.04 17.56 3.89
CA PHE A 80 -18.93 16.80 3.32
C PHE A 80 -19.42 16.05 2.09
N VAL A 81 -18.82 16.32 0.94
CA VAL A 81 -19.03 15.56 -0.29
C VAL A 81 -17.85 14.61 -0.46
N THR A 82 -18.12 13.35 -0.78
CA THR A 82 -17.08 12.42 -1.22
C THR A 82 -16.63 12.87 -2.61
N ILE A 83 -15.35 13.23 -2.73
CA ILE A 83 -14.76 13.67 -4.00
C ILE A 83 -14.04 12.50 -4.68
N ASP A 84 -13.45 11.60 -3.88
CA ASP A 84 -12.72 10.45 -4.40
C ASP A 84 -12.74 9.27 -3.42
N THR A 85 -12.31 8.09 -3.87
CA THR A 85 -12.13 6.89 -3.06
C THR A 85 -10.77 6.23 -3.34
N VAL A 86 -10.11 5.76 -2.30
CA VAL A 86 -8.85 5.02 -2.40
C VAL A 86 -8.94 3.66 -1.74
N MET A 87 -8.33 2.64 -2.36
CA MET A 87 -8.13 1.34 -1.74
C MET A 87 -6.77 1.24 -1.05
N LEU A 88 -6.76 0.88 0.23
CA LEU A 88 -5.56 0.75 1.06
C LEU A 88 -5.53 -0.63 1.73
N TYR A 89 -4.35 -1.23 1.84
CA TYR A 89 -4.16 -2.42 2.65
C TYR A 89 -3.87 -2.06 4.11
N ILE A 90 -4.64 -2.63 5.03
CA ILE A 90 -4.52 -2.44 6.48
C ILE A 90 -3.90 -3.70 7.11
N PRO A 91 -2.67 -3.60 7.68
CA PRO A 91 -2.10 -4.68 8.49
C PRO A 91 -3.00 -5.01 9.68
N ALA A 92 -3.07 -6.29 10.06
CA ALA A 92 -3.97 -6.76 11.12
C ALA A 92 -3.65 -6.20 12.51
N ASP A 93 -2.44 -5.68 12.71
CA ASP A 93 -1.94 -5.08 13.95
C ASP A 93 -1.99 -3.55 13.95
N LEU A 94 -2.39 -2.92 12.84
CA LEU A 94 -2.48 -1.48 12.74
C LEU A 94 -3.74 -0.96 13.45
N THR A 95 -3.57 0.02 14.33
CA THR A 95 -4.69 0.60 15.10
C THR A 95 -5.09 1.99 14.61
N ALA A 96 -4.18 2.72 13.96
CA ALA A 96 -4.48 4.03 13.41
C ALA A 96 -3.71 4.29 12.11
N LEU A 97 -4.35 5.07 11.23
CA LEU A 97 -3.68 5.72 10.10
C LEU A 97 -3.61 7.22 10.37
N ALA A 98 -2.43 7.80 10.21
CA ALA A 98 -2.28 9.25 10.14
C ALA A 98 -2.39 9.71 8.68
N TYR A 99 -2.94 10.88 8.45
CA TYR A 99 -2.99 11.47 7.12
C TYR A 99 -2.77 12.98 7.11
N CYS A 100 -2.27 13.50 5.99
CA CYS A 100 -2.19 14.92 5.72
C CYS A 100 -2.75 15.22 4.33
N ALA A 101 -3.17 16.44 4.10
CA ALA A 101 -3.70 16.89 2.83
C ALA A 101 -3.05 18.18 2.39
N ARG A 102 -2.92 18.35 1.08
CA ARG A 102 -2.48 19.58 0.47
C ARG A 102 -3.68 20.26 -0.17
N THR A 103 -4.10 21.40 0.38
CA THR A 103 -5.32 22.08 -0.03
C THR A 103 -5.06 23.52 -0.48
N LYS A 104 -6.00 24.07 -1.25
CA LYS A 104 -6.05 25.48 -1.66
C LYS A 104 -7.48 25.97 -1.45
N VAL A 105 -7.64 27.18 -0.93
CA VAL A 105 -8.95 27.83 -0.80
C VAL A 105 -8.90 29.13 -1.56
N GLU A 106 -9.74 29.27 -2.57
CA GLU A 106 -9.94 30.55 -3.24
C GLU A 106 -10.90 31.39 -2.38
N PHE A 107 -10.49 32.60 -1.98
CA PHE A 107 -11.20 33.56 -1.12
C PHE A 107 -11.19 33.28 0.40
N THR A 108 -11.80 34.19 1.17
CA THR A 108 -11.98 34.12 2.63
C THR A 108 -12.84 32.93 3.03
N GLY A 109 -12.23 31.85 3.53
CA GLY A 109 -12.97 30.68 4.00
C GLY A 109 -12.09 29.69 4.77
N ARG A 110 -12.51 28.44 4.81
CA ARG A 110 -11.73 27.31 5.32
C ARG A 110 -12.14 26.07 4.54
N ALA A 111 -11.16 25.26 4.15
CA ALA A 111 -11.39 23.97 3.51
C ALA A 111 -11.09 22.84 4.50
N ASP A 112 -11.97 21.87 4.55
CA ASP A 112 -11.92 20.79 5.53
C ASP A 112 -11.79 19.49 4.76
N MET A 113 -10.73 18.73 5.05
CA MET A 113 -10.51 17.42 4.47
C MET A 113 -10.64 16.33 5.53
N ARG A 114 -11.22 15.19 5.16
CA ARG A 114 -11.30 14.02 6.03
C ARG A 114 -11.16 12.74 5.21
N LEU A 115 -10.36 11.80 5.69
CA LEU A 115 -10.44 10.39 5.27
C LEU A 115 -11.47 9.67 6.13
N LYS A 116 -12.34 8.87 5.51
CA LYS A 116 -13.35 8.07 6.22
C LYS A 116 -13.44 6.65 5.67
N THR A 117 -13.89 5.71 6.49
CA THR A 117 -14.29 4.34 6.10
C THR A 117 -15.81 4.14 6.18
N GLY A 118 -16.54 5.18 6.58
CA GLY A 118 -17.98 5.21 6.84
C GLY A 118 -18.46 6.63 7.18
N ALA A 119 -19.72 6.81 7.56
CA ALA A 119 -20.35 8.15 7.59
C ALA A 119 -19.66 9.23 8.45
N THR A 120 -18.90 8.85 9.49
CA THR A 120 -18.36 9.79 10.49
C THR A 120 -16.90 9.59 10.91
N ASP A 121 -16.17 8.67 10.30
CA ASP A 121 -14.83 8.29 10.77
C ASP A 121 -13.73 9.27 10.28
N GLY A 122 -12.65 9.41 11.07
CA GLY A 122 -11.48 10.25 10.76
C GLY A 122 -11.52 11.68 11.30
N THR A 123 -10.38 12.25 11.68
CA THR A 123 -10.28 13.62 12.21
C THR A 123 -10.09 14.66 11.10
N THR A 124 -10.94 15.68 11.08
CA THR A 124 -10.89 16.74 10.08
C THR A 124 -9.56 17.49 10.08
N VAL A 125 -8.93 17.54 8.91
CA VAL A 125 -7.76 18.35 8.63
C VAL A 125 -8.22 19.73 8.12
N GLN A 126 -7.76 20.77 8.82
CA GLN A 126 -8.17 22.15 8.57
C GLN A 126 -7.19 22.84 7.62
N GLY A 127 -7.68 23.21 6.43
CA GLY A 127 -6.98 24.05 5.45
C GLY A 127 -7.23 25.53 5.70
N THR A 128 -6.17 26.30 5.95
CA THR A 128 -6.23 27.76 6.03
C THR A 128 -6.21 28.39 4.64
N PRO A 129 -6.84 29.56 4.43
CA PRO A 129 -6.80 30.26 3.14
C PRO A 129 -5.38 30.51 2.62
N ASP A 130 -5.14 30.05 1.40
CA ASP A 130 -4.03 30.50 0.56
C ASP A 130 -4.48 30.40 -0.90
N GLU A 131 -4.78 31.54 -1.51
CA GLU A 131 -5.28 31.64 -2.87
C GLU A 131 -4.18 31.44 -3.91
N THR A 132 -2.91 31.52 -3.48
CA THR A 132 -1.75 31.56 -4.35
C THR A 132 -1.01 30.23 -4.41
N VAL A 133 -1.08 29.43 -3.34
CA VAL A 133 -0.31 28.19 -3.20
C VAL A 133 -1.11 27.10 -2.49
N TYR A 134 -0.89 25.85 -2.92
CA TYR A 134 -1.35 24.66 -2.21
C TYR A 134 -0.52 24.42 -0.94
N ALA A 135 -1.14 24.48 0.24
CA ALA A 135 -0.47 24.32 1.54
C ALA A 135 -0.73 22.93 2.15
N TRP A 136 0.27 22.40 2.88
CA TRP A 136 0.13 21.14 3.61
C TRP A 136 -0.55 21.33 4.95
N HIS A 137 -1.51 20.47 5.26
CA HIS A 137 -2.31 20.48 6.47
C HIS A 137 -2.36 19.09 7.10
N GLY A 138 -2.34 19.01 8.43
CA GLY A 138 -2.40 17.77 9.20
C GLY A 138 -1.51 17.79 10.45
N PRO A 139 -1.31 16.62 11.10
CA PRO A 139 -1.92 15.33 10.75
C PRO A 139 -3.37 15.22 11.24
N GLY A 140 -4.21 14.62 10.40
CA GLY A 140 -5.41 13.90 10.83
C GLY A 140 -5.08 12.44 11.13
N THR A 141 -6.05 11.75 11.69
CA THR A 141 -5.98 10.36 12.17
C THR A 141 -7.33 9.69 11.92
N ILE A 142 -7.30 8.40 11.58
CA ILE A 142 -8.48 7.54 11.52
C ILE A 142 -8.18 6.25 12.26
N ASP A 143 -9.13 5.82 13.09
CA ASP A 143 -9.09 4.54 13.77
C ASP A 143 -9.33 3.43 12.75
N VAL A 144 -8.41 2.47 12.69
CA VAL A 144 -8.51 1.30 11.81
C VAL A 144 -8.38 0.01 12.60
N SER A 145 -8.49 0.04 13.93
CA SER A 145 -8.26 -1.13 14.79
C SER A 145 -9.22 -2.29 14.52
N ALA A 146 -10.36 -2.01 13.89
CA ALA A 146 -11.36 -3.01 13.51
C ALA A 146 -11.22 -3.49 12.05
N LEU A 147 -10.22 -2.98 11.31
CA LEU A 147 -10.04 -3.23 9.88
C LEU A 147 -8.79 -4.06 9.64
N SER A 148 -8.82 -4.89 8.59
CA SER A 148 -7.64 -5.61 8.10
C SER A 148 -7.82 -5.98 6.62
N GLY A 149 -6.71 -6.18 5.91
CA GLY A 149 -6.75 -6.47 4.48
C GLY A 149 -7.04 -5.23 3.62
N TRP A 150 -7.51 -5.44 2.38
CA TRP A 150 -7.84 -4.34 1.47
C TRP A 150 -9.14 -3.65 1.88
N GLN A 151 -9.08 -2.34 2.06
CA GLN A 151 -10.16 -1.48 2.53
C GLN A 151 -10.33 -0.27 1.62
N THR A 152 -11.56 0.18 1.43
CA THR A 152 -11.84 1.41 0.68
C THR A 152 -12.05 2.57 1.65
N PHE A 153 -11.32 3.65 1.42
CA PHE A 153 -11.46 4.91 2.15
C PHE A 153 -12.01 5.97 1.20
N GLU A 154 -12.93 6.77 1.69
CA GLU A 154 -13.43 7.92 0.94
C GLU A 154 -12.66 9.18 1.35
N VAL A 155 -12.29 9.98 0.35
CA VAL A 155 -11.74 11.32 0.52
C VAL A 155 -12.90 12.29 0.51
N GLN A 156 -13.10 13.01 1.61
CA GLN A 156 -14.13 14.03 1.70
C GLN A 156 -13.54 15.43 1.76
N LEU A 157 -14.26 16.34 1.13
CA LEU A 157 -14.01 17.77 1.19
C LEU A 157 -15.27 18.50 1.66
N SER A 158 -15.10 19.52 2.49
CA SER A 158 -16.12 20.55 2.72
C SER A 158 -15.49 21.93 2.82
N HIS A 159 -16.31 22.98 2.75
CA HIS A 159 -15.88 24.36 2.98
C HIS A 159 -16.87 25.12 3.84
N THR A 160 -16.41 26.19 4.47
CA THR A 160 -17.29 27.13 5.18
C THR A 160 -17.99 28.08 4.20
N THR A 161 -19.19 28.52 4.59
CA THR A 161 -20.19 29.30 3.82
C THR A 161 -19.65 30.36 2.86
N GLY A 162 -20.15 30.35 1.62
CA GLY A 162 -19.84 31.29 0.54
C GLY A 162 -19.64 30.56 -0.79
N SER A 163 -19.69 31.26 -1.93
CA SER A 163 -19.27 30.70 -3.22
C SER A 163 -17.74 30.64 -3.28
N TYR A 164 -17.18 29.63 -2.64
CA TYR A 164 -15.73 29.39 -2.60
C TYR A 164 -15.41 28.08 -3.28
N ASN A 165 -14.23 28.02 -3.90
CA ASN A 165 -13.69 26.78 -4.40
C ASN A 165 -12.63 26.30 -3.41
N ALA A 166 -12.89 25.14 -2.82
CA ALA A 166 -11.88 24.39 -2.09
C ALA A 166 -11.30 23.32 -3.03
N TYR A 167 -9.98 23.17 -3.01
CA TYR A 167 -9.27 22.17 -3.79
C TYR A 167 -8.43 21.29 -2.89
N ILE A 168 -8.43 19.99 -3.20
CA ILE A 168 -7.37 19.08 -2.78
C ILE A 168 -6.48 18.85 -4.00
N ASP A 169 -5.18 18.71 -3.79
CA ASP A 169 -4.23 18.30 -4.85
C ASP A 169 -3.54 16.98 -4.50
N LYS A 170 -3.36 16.74 -3.19
CA LYS A 170 -2.69 15.54 -2.69
C LYS A 170 -3.13 15.22 -1.28
N ALA A 171 -3.28 13.95 -0.95
CA ALA A 171 -3.33 13.48 0.42
C ALA A 171 -2.28 12.39 0.64
N VAL A 172 -1.75 12.28 1.85
CA VAL A 172 -0.74 11.29 2.18
C VAL A 172 -1.13 10.56 3.44
N GLY A 173 -1.24 9.24 3.35
CA GLY A 173 -1.45 8.35 4.47
C GLY A 173 -0.12 7.78 4.97
N ARG A 174 0.02 7.65 6.28
CA ARG A 174 1.14 6.96 6.95
C ARG A 174 0.59 6.04 8.04
N MET A 175 1.06 4.80 8.01
CA MET A 175 0.85 3.83 9.10
C MET A 175 1.70 4.24 10.30
N THR A 176 1.07 4.38 11.47
CA THR A 176 1.72 4.79 12.73
C THR A 176 1.78 3.66 13.72
#